data_AF-W9A9T5-F1
#
_entry.id   AF-W9A9T5-F1
#
_cell.length_a   1.000
_cell.length_b   1.000
_cell.length_c   1.000
_cell.angle_alpha   90.00
_cell.angle_beta   90.00
_cell.angle_gamma   90.00
#
_symmetry.space_group_name_H-M   'P 1'
#
loop_
_entity.id
_entity.type
_entity.pdbx_description
1 polymer ?
#
loop_
_entity_poly.entity_id
_entity_poly.type
_entity_poly.pdbx_seq_one_letter_code
_entity_poly.pdbx_strand_id
1 'polypeptide(L)'
;MINNITLGTMADQQITKPAVSPGQAQESFANTLKAAINNVNNSQIASDKKTEALANGQIDDLHDVMITAQKASITLETSVQMQRKAIDAYNEIMRMQV
;
A
#
# COMPACT_ATOMS: atom_id res chain seq x y z
N MET A 1 -20.09 -8.23 58.38
CA MET A 1 -18.90 -7.41 58.69
C MET A 1 -17.70 -8.23 58.22
N ILE A 2 -16.84 -7.86 57.28
CA ILE A 2 -16.53 -6.60 56.58
C ILE A 2 -15.97 -7.04 55.21
N ASN A 3 -16.35 -6.35 54.14
CA ASN A 3 -15.89 -6.58 52.77
C ASN A 3 -14.56 -5.84 52.56
N ASN A 4 -13.46 -6.54 52.28
CA ASN A 4 -12.19 -5.89 51.93
C ASN A 4 -12.06 -5.79 50.40
N ILE A 5 -12.51 -4.65 49.89
CA ILE A 5 -12.28 -4.19 48.53
C ILE A 5 -10.80 -3.80 48.42
N THR A 6 -10.04 -4.51 47.59
CA THR A 6 -8.77 -4.01 47.07
C THR A 6 -8.86 -4.02 45.56
N LEU A 7 -9.10 -2.84 44.99
CA LEU A 7 -8.95 -2.56 43.56
C LEU A 7 -7.49 -2.76 43.15
N GLY A 8 -7.29 -3.21 41.92
CA GLY A 8 -6.13 -2.85 41.13
C GLY A 8 -5.03 -3.90 41.09
N THR A 9 -5.12 -4.79 40.11
CA THR A 9 -4.05 -5.02 39.11
C THR A 9 -4.57 -6.04 38.12
N MET A 10 -5.08 -5.52 37.02
CA MET A 10 -5.27 -6.28 35.79
C MET A 10 -3.84 -6.60 35.32
N ALA A 11 -3.35 -7.77 35.71
CA ALA A 11 -2.09 -8.30 35.20
C ALA A 11 -2.29 -8.57 33.71
N ASP A 12 -1.83 -7.61 32.92
CA ASP A 12 -1.36 -7.69 31.55
C ASP A 12 -1.27 -9.14 31.04
N GLN A 13 -2.29 -9.60 30.33
CA GLN A 13 -2.13 -10.74 29.42
C GLN A 13 -1.27 -10.26 28.26
N GLN A 14 0.05 -10.32 28.48
CA GLN A 14 1.07 -10.09 27.49
C GLN A 14 0.91 -11.14 26.39
N ILE A 15 0.31 -10.73 25.26
CA ILE A 15 0.33 -11.49 24.02
C ILE A 15 1.80 -11.58 23.59
N THR A 16 2.44 -12.73 23.81
CA THR A 16 3.79 -13.03 23.32
C THR A 16 3.77 -13.11 21.80
N LYS A 17 3.97 -11.96 21.16
CA LYS A 17 4.28 -11.81 19.74
C LYS A 17 5.59 -12.58 19.47
N PRO A 18 5.63 -13.58 18.57
CA PRO A 18 6.86 -14.32 18.31
C PRO A 18 7.91 -13.34 17.75
N ALA A 19 9.02 -13.22 18.46
CA ALA A 19 10.18 -12.46 18.03
C ALA A 19 10.83 -13.18 16.85
N VAL A 20 10.45 -12.78 15.63
CA VAL A 20 11.07 -13.25 14.39
C VAL A 20 12.54 -12.84 14.44
N SER A 21 13.45 -13.81 14.41
CA SER A 21 14.89 -13.55 14.38
C SER A 21 15.23 -12.75 13.10
N PRO A 22 16.18 -11.80 13.15
CA PRO A 22 16.60 -11.05 11.97
C PRO A 22 16.98 -11.93 10.77
N GLY A 23 17.52 -13.14 11.02
CA GLY A 23 17.83 -14.12 9.96
C GLY A 23 16.58 -14.74 9.32
N GLN A 24 15.55 -15.02 10.11
CA GLN A 24 14.25 -15.53 9.61
C GLN A 24 13.48 -14.44 8.86
N ALA A 25 13.59 -13.18 9.29
CA ALA A 25 13.03 -12.04 8.58
C ALA A 25 13.72 -11.81 7.22
N GLN A 26 15.05 -11.97 7.16
CA GLN A 26 15.83 -11.87 5.92
C GLN A 26 15.46 -12.97 4.91
N GLU A 27 15.28 -14.21 5.38
CA GLU A 27 14.85 -15.33 4.54
C GLU A 27 13.42 -15.15 4.02
N SER A 28 12.49 -14.70 4.89
CA SER A 28 11.12 -14.37 4.50
C SER A 28 11.07 -13.23 3.48
N PHE A 29 11.92 -12.21 3.64
CA PHE A 29 12.05 -11.10 2.70
C PHE A 29 12.61 -11.56 1.35
N ALA A 30 13.68 -12.36 1.36
CA ALA A 30 14.28 -12.91 0.13
C ALA A 30 13.29 -13.78 -0.65
N ASN A 31 12.50 -14.61 0.06
CA ASN A 31 11.45 -15.43 -0.54
C ASN A 31 10.32 -14.57 -1.13
N THR A 32 9.90 -13.52 -0.42
CA THR A 32 8.89 -12.57 -0.91
C THR A 32 9.38 -11.81 -2.13
N LEU A 33 10.65 -11.37 -2.14
CA LEU A 33 11.26 -10.70 -3.27
C LEU A 33 11.36 -11.62 -4.49
N LYS A 34 11.75 -12.88 -4.30
CA LYS A 34 11.78 -13.89 -5.37
C LYS A 34 10.38 -14.16 -5.92
N ALA A 35 9.37 -14.23 -5.06
CA ALA A 35 7.98 -14.38 -5.49
C ALA A 35 7.49 -13.15 -6.26
N ALA A 36 7.84 -11.94 -5.83
CA ALA A 36 7.51 -10.70 -6.52
C ALA A 36 8.17 -10.63 -7.91
N ILE A 37 9.44 -11.00 -8.05
CA ILE A 37 10.13 -11.05 -9.35
C ILE A 37 9.46 -12.07 -10.29
N ASN A 38 9.10 -13.25 -9.78
CA ASN A 38 8.35 -14.24 -10.58
C ASN A 38 6.96 -13.72 -10.96
N ASN A 39 6.29 -12.97 -10.08
CA ASN A 39 4.98 -12.39 -10.36
C ASN A 39 5.06 -11.30 -11.46
N VAL A 40 6.11 -10.48 -11.43
CA VAL A 40 6.39 -9.49 -12.49
C VAL A 40 6.65 -10.18 -13.82
N ASN A 41 7.46 -11.25 -13.84
CA ASN A 41 7.72 -12.02 -15.06
C ASN A 41 6.42 -12.62 -15.65
N ASN A 42 5.57 -13.22 -14.81
CA ASN A 42 4.26 -13.71 -15.25
C ASN A 42 3.34 -12.58 -15.74
N SER A 43 3.36 -11.43 -15.07
CA SER A 43 2.58 -10.25 -15.48
C SER A 43 3.07 -9.68 -16.82
N GLN A 44 4.38 -9.71 -17.09
CA GLN A 44 4.95 -9.31 -18.37
C GLN A 44 4.45 -10.22 -19.50
N ILE A 45 4.53 -11.55 -19.32
CA ILE A 45 4.02 -12.52 -20.31
C ILE A 45 2.53 -12.33 -20.56
N ALA A 46 1.74 -12.08 -19.51
CA ALA A 46 0.32 -11.79 -19.63
C ALA A 46 0.06 -10.46 -20.36
N SER A 47 0.90 -9.45 -20.12
CA SER A 47 0.84 -8.15 -20.80
C SER A 47 1.19 -8.28 -22.27
N ASP A 48 2.20 -9.07 -22.63
CA ASP A 48 2.61 -9.30 -24.01
C ASP A 48 1.47 -9.99 -24.79
N LYS A 49 0.84 -11.01 -24.21
CA LYS A 49 -0.34 -11.67 -24.77
C LYS A 49 -1.55 -10.74 -24.92
N LYS A 50 -1.76 -9.84 -23.95
CA LYS A 50 -2.82 -8.82 -24.03
C LYS A 50 -2.51 -7.74 -25.07
N THR A 51 -1.24 -7.40 -25.26
CA THR A 51 -0.77 -6.44 -26.26
C THR A 51 -0.91 -7.01 -27.65
N GLU A 52 -0.62 -8.29 -27.84
CA GLU A 52 -0.90 -9.04 -29.07
C GLU A 52 -2.41 -9.07 -29.37
N ALA A 53 -3.25 -9.29 -28.35
CA ALA A 53 -4.71 -9.20 -28.48
C ALA A 53 -5.19 -7.77 -28.80
N LEU A 54 -4.55 -6.74 -28.24
CA LEU A 54 -4.86 -5.33 -28.50
C LEU A 54 -4.49 -4.91 -29.93
N ALA A 55 -3.37 -5.41 -30.45
CA ALA A 55 -2.93 -5.18 -31.83
C ALA A 55 -3.90 -5.74 -32.88
N ASN A 56 -4.80 -6.66 -32.48
CA ASN A 56 -5.91 -7.14 -33.31
C ASN A 56 -7.10 -6.15 -33.41
N GLY A 57 -6.97 -4.93 -32.88
CA GLY A 57 -7.76 -3.78 -33.32
C GLY A 57 -9.16 -3.65 -32.71
N GLN A 58 -9.38 -4.15 -31.50
CA GLN A 58 -10.65 -3.93 -30.80
C GLN A 58 -10.62 -2.69 -29.92
N ILE A 59 -10.76 -1.48 -30.47
CA ILE A 59 -11.32 -0.38 -29.68
C ILE A 59 -12.17 0.52 -30.57
N ASP A 60 -13.48 0.33 -30.40
CA ASP A 60 -14.57 1.21 -30.81
C ASP A 60 -14.66 2.39 -29.81
N ASP A 61 -15.21 3.53 -30.22
CA ASP A 61 -15.53 4.70 -29.39
C ASP A 61 -14.42 5.72 -29.01
N LEU A 62 -14.17 6.67 -29.91
CA LEU A 62 -13.46 7.95 -29.67
C LEU A 62 -13.95 8.73 -28.44
N HIS A 63 -15.19 8.52 -27.98
CA HIS A 63 -15.76 9.19 -26.82
C HIS A 63 -15.08 8.79 -25.50
N ASP A 64 -14.63 7.54 -25.39
CA ASP A 64 -13.99 7.04 -24.17
C ASP A 64 -12.59 7.64 -23.98
N VAL A 65 -11.90 7.98 -25.08
CA VAL A 65 -10.62 8.68 -25.05
C VAL A 65 -10.76 10.08 -24.44
N MET A 66 -11.80 10.83 -24.82
CA MET A 66 -12.05 12.16 -24.24
C MET A 66 -12.44 12.09 -22.76
N ILE A 67 -13.29 11.14 -22.38
CA ILE A 67 -13.69 10.94 -20.98
C ILE A 67 -12.47 10.54 -20.14
N THR A 68 -11.65 9.62 -20.65
CA THR A 68 -10.42 9.17 -20.00
C THR A 68 -9.41 10.31 -19.87
N ALA A 69 -9.22 11.14 -20.90
CA ALA A 69 -8.35 12.31 -20.85
C ALA A 69 -8.83 13.32 -19.78
N GLN A 70 -10.13 13.61 -19.74
CA GLN A 70 -10.72 14.52 -18.74
C GLN A 70 -10.53 13.98 -17.31
N LYS A 71 -10.77 12.68 -17.10
CA LYS A 71 -10.58 12.00 -15.82
C LYS A 71 -9.12 11.99 -15.38
N ALA A 72 -8.19 11.76 -16.30
CA ALA A 72 -6.76 11.78 -16.03
C ALA A 72 -6.30 13.18 -15.59
N SER A 73 -6.78 14.24 -16.26
CA SER A 73 -6.47 15.63 -15.89
C SER A 73 -6.90 15.94 -14.46
N ILE A 74 -8.15 15.64 -14.09
CA ILE A 74 -8.69 15.88 -12.74
C ILE A 74 -7.93 15.08 -11.68
N THR A 75 -7.59 13.83 -11.99
CA THR A 75 -6.84 12.94 -11.09
C THR A 75 -5.43 13.46 -10.83
N LEU A 76 -4.77 13.97 -11.87
CA LEU A 76 -3.44 14.57 -11.75
C LEU A 76 -3.46 15.82 -10.87
N GLU A 77 -4.41 16.73 -11.10
CA GLU A 77 -4.57 17.93 -10.27
C GLU A 77 -4.83 17.58 -8.81
N THR A 78 -5.68 16.58 -8.56
CA THR A 78 -5.97 16.07 -7.22
C THR A 78 -4.72 15.49 -6.56
N SER A 79 -3.91 14.74 -7.31
CA SER A 79 -2.67 14.14 -6.82
C SER A 79 -1.65 15.19 -6.39
N VAL A 80 -1.53 16.29 -7.14
CA VAL A 80 -0.66 17.42 -6.77
C VAL A 80 -1.13 18.07 -5.47
N GLN A 81 -2.44 18.27 -5.29
CA GLN A 81 -2.97 18.82 -4.03
C GLN A 81 -2.75 17.88 -2.85
N MET A 82 -2.89 16.57 -3.06
CA MET A 82 -2.67 15.56 -2.03
C MET A 82 -1.19 15.49 -1.63
N GLN A 83 -0.27 15.58 -2.60
CA GLN A 83 1.17 15.66 -2.34
C GLN A 83 1.51 16.90 -1.51
N ARG A 84 0.97 18.07 -1.87
CA ARG A 84 1.18 19.31 -1.11
C ARG A 84 0.71 19.18 0.34
N LYS A 85 -0.52 18.69 0.56
CA LYS A 85 -1.06 18.44 1.90
C LYS A 85 -0.22 17.44 2.71
N ALA A 86 0.34 16.41 2.07
CA ALA A 86 1.20 15.45 2.74
C ALA A 86 2.53 16.08 3.19
N ILE A 87 3.12 16.95 2.36
CA ILE A 87 4.33 17.72 2.71
C ILE A 87 4.02 18.70 3.84
N ASP A 88 2.88 19.39 3.79
CA ASP A 88 2.46 20.32 4.84
C ASP A 88 2.24 19.58 6.17
N ALA A 89 1.59 18.42 6.14
CA ALA A 89 1.39 17.59 7.33
C ALA A 89 2.71 17.08 7.92
N TYR A 90 3.68 16.72 7.08
CA TYR A 90 5.02 16.35 7.53
C TYR A 90 5.74 17.52 8.21
N ASN A 91 5.71 18.70 7.59
CA ASN A 91 6.33 19.90 8.14
C ASN A 91 5.68 20.32 9.48
N GLU A 92 4.36 20.18 9.61
CA GLU A 92 3.63 20.50 10.83
C GLU A 92 4.04 19.57 11.99
N ILE A 93 4.15 18.25 11.74
CA ILE A 93 4.63 17.28 12.74
C ILE A 93 6.05 17.62 13.21
N MET A 94 6.93 18.04 12.29
CA MET A 94 8.29 18.47 12.64
C MET A 94 8.32 19.74 13.50
N ARG A 95 7.40 20.69 13.27
CA ARG A 95 7.27 21.91 14.08
C ARG A 95 6.67 21.67 15.47
N MET A 96 5.94 20.57 15.68
CA MET A 96 5.42 20.17 16.99
C MET A 96 6.46 19.49 17.90
N GLN A 97 7.58 19.01 17.35
CA GLN A 97 8.59 18.24 18.11
C GLN A 97 9.79 19.08 18.60
N VAL A 98 9.81 20.39 18.38
CA VAL A 98 10.84 21.30 18.94
C VAL A 98 10.37 21.99 20.21
#